data_AF-A0A4S2VKI0-F1
#
_entry.id   AF-A0A4S2VKI0-F1
#
_cell.length_a   1.000
_cell.length_b   1.000
_cell.length_c   1.000
_cell.angle_alpha   90.00
_cell.angle_beta   90.00
_cell.angle_gamma   90.00
#
_symmetry.space_group_name_H-M   'P 1'
#
loop_
_entity.id
_entity.type
_entity.pdbx_description
1 polymer ?
#
loop_
_entity_poly.entity_id
_entity_poly.type
_entity_poly.pdbx_seq_one_letter_code
_entity_poly.pdbx_strand_id
1 'polypeptide(L)'
;MARFVTCFGAAGFGHTAFIRRSPRPPGLDRMKKALRAATVVASALIDVRPEYLNAGYDEVAATYGSFDRYLQDGLGIDARELKQLKKDLLLG
;
A
#
# COMPACT_ATOMS: atom_id res chain seq x y z
N MET A 1 26.94 -39.71 -13.99
CA MET A 1 27.79 -39.87 -15.20
C MET A 1 27.61 -38.61 -16.05
N ALA A 2 28.44 -37.59 -15.82
CA ALA A 2 28.32 -36.26 -16.42
C ALA A 2 29.15 -36.20 -17.71
N ARG A 3 28.54 -35.79 -18.83
CA ARG A 3 29.29 -35.48 -20.06
C ARG A 3 29.70 -34.01 -20.02
N PHE A 4 30.95 -33.80 -19.65
CA PHE A 4 31.69 -32.55 -19.80
C PHE A 4 32.01 -32.41 -21.29
N VAL A 5 31.35 -31.50 -22.01
CA VAL A 5 31.72 -31.18 -23.39
C VAL A 5 32.90 -30.21 -23.32
N THR A 6 34.11 -30.76 -23.47
CA THR A 6 35.34 -30.00 -23.67
C THR A 6 35.47 -29.66 -25.16
N CYS A 7 34.92 -28.53 -25.58
CA CYS A 7 35.39 -27.82 -26.77
C CYS A 7 36.32 -26.71 -26.29
N PHE A 8 37.60 -27.05 -26.14
CA PHE A 8 38.65 -26.07 -25.88
C PHE A 8 39.18 -25.60 -27.24
N GLY A 9 38.67 -24.45 -27.70
CA GLY A 9 39.07 -23.79 -28.94
C GLY A 9 39.31 -22.31 -28.69
N ALA A 10 40.59 -21.95 -28.73
CA ALA A 10 41.21 -20.63 -28.61
C ALA A 10 40.33 -19.40 -28.95
N ALA A 11 40.15 -18.50 -27.96
CA ALA A 11 40.29 -17.03 -28.07
C ALA A 11 39.61 -16.32 -26.88
N GLY A 12 40.34 -15.44 -26.19
CA GLY A 12 39.77 -14.33 -25.40
C GLY A 12 39.37 -14.62 -23.95
N PHE A 13 40.32 -14.49 -23.02
CA PHE A 13 40.02 -14.33 -21.60
C PHE A 13 39.42 -12.94 -21.34
N GLY A 14 38.09 -12.86 -21.27
CA GLY A 14 37.37 -11.78 -20.59
C GLY A 14 36.85 -12.31 -19.24
N HIS A 15 37.12 -11.59 -18.14
CA HIS A 15 36.68 -11.93 -16.79
C HIS A 15 35.15 -11.86 -16.56
N THR A 16 34.34 -11.96 -17.60
CA THR A 16 32.88 -11.91 -17.51
C THR A 16 32.32 -13.29 -17.21
N ALA A 17 32.05 -13.49 -15.93
CA ALA A 17 31.41 -14.67 -15.35
C ALA A 17 30.24 -15.18 -16.20
N PHE A 18 30.43 -16.34 -16.83
CA PHE A 18 29.40 -17.12 -17.53
C PHE A 18 28.51 -17.83 -16.49
N ILE A 19 27.74 -17.06 -15.71
CA ILE A 19 26.66 -17.61 -14.89
C ILE A 19 25.56 -18.07 -15.87
N ARG A 20 25.42 -19.38 -16.05
CA ARG A 20 24.25 -19.97 -16.73
C ARG A 20 23.00 -19.39 -16.09
N ARG A 21 22.25 -18.54 -16.81
CA ARG A 21 20.88 -18.20 -16.42
C ARG A 21 20.10 -19.52 -16.46
N SER A 22 19.85 -20.09 -15.29
CA SER A 22 18.91 -21.19 -15.16
C SER A 22 17.57 -20.76 -15.80
N PRO A 23 16.91 -21.64 -16.57
CA PRO A 23 15.60 -21.35 -17.11
C PRO A 23 14.67 -20.93 -15.98
N ARG A 24 14.02 -19.78 -16.14
CA ARG A 24 13.02 -19.32 -15.18
C ARG A 24 11.98 -20.43 -15.01
N PRO A 25 11.68 -20.90 -13.79
CA PRO A 25 10.75 -22.00 -13.61
C PRO A 25 9.38 -21.60 -14.16
N PRO A 26 8.71 -22.46 -14.95
CA PRO A 26 7.37 -22.21 -15.43
C PRO A 26 6.45 -22.02 -14.22
N GLY A 27 5.94 -20.79 -14.05
CA GLY A 27 5.14 -20.41 -12.88
C GLY A 27 5.64 -19.18 -12.15
N LEU A 28 6.91 -18.77 -12.31
CA LEU A 28 7.43 -17.56 -11.64
C LEU A 28 6.66 -16.29 -12.06
N ASP A 29 6.25 -16.20 -13.32
CA ASP A 29 5.52 -15.03 -13.83
C ASP A 29 4.08 -14.98 -13.28
N ARG A 30 3.44 -16.14 -13.07
CA ARG A 30 2.14 -16.24 -12.40
C ARG A 30 2.25 -15.86 -10.92
N MET A 31 3.29 -16.34 -10.23
CA MET A 31 3.57 -16.01 -8.84
C MET A 31 3.86 -14.52 -8.65
N LYS A 32 4.66 -13.91 -9.54
CA LYS A 32 4.92 -12.47 -9.54
C LYS A 32 3.65 -11.65 -9.80
N LYS A 33 2.78 -12.08 -10.71
CA LYS A 33 1.48 -11.45 -10.95
C LYS A 33 0.58 -11.52 -9.70
N ALA A 34 0.51 -12.67 -9.05
CA ALA A 34 -0.26 -12.86 -7.83
C ALA A 34 0.27 -12.01 -6.67
N LEU A 35 1.60 -11.94 -6.50
CA LEU A 35 2.23 -11.11 -5.48
C LEU A 35 1.93 -9.62 -5.71
N ARG A 36 2.03 -9.13 -6.95
CA ARG A 36 1.68 -7.75 -7.31
C ARG A 36 0.21 -7.44 -7.00
N ALA A 37 -0.70 -8.36 -7.32
CA ALA A 37 -2.12 -8.21 -7.00
C ALA A 37 -2.36 -8.16 -5.48
N ALA A 38 -1.70 -9.04 -4.72
CA ALA A 38 -1.79 -9.04 -3.26
C ALA A 38 -1.24 -7.74 -2.64
N THR A 39 -0.13 -7.20 -3.16
CA THR A 39 0.41 -5.92 -2.69
C THR A 39 -0.52 -4.75 -2.98
N VAL A 40 -1.14 -4.69 -4.17
CA VAL A 40 -2.08 -3.61 -4.52
C VAL A 40 -3.32 -3.62 -3.62
N VAL A 41 -3.85 -4.81 -3.34
CA VAL A 41 -4.99 -4.96 -2.42
C VAL A 41 -4.58 -4.59 -0.98
N ALA A 42 -3.42 -5.04 -0.53
CA ALA A 42 -2.90 -4.68 0.80
C ALA A 42 -2.67 -3.17 0.95
N SER A 43 -2.15 -2.50 -0.10
CA SER A 43 -2.01 -1.05 -0.13
C SER A 43 -3.37 -0.36 -0.04
N ALA A 44 -4.38 -0.78 -0.78
CA ALA A 44 -5.70 -0.14 -0.72
C ALA A 44 -6.40 -0.23 0.66
N LEU A 45 -6.06 -1.27 1.45
CA LEU A 45 -6.62 -1.48 2.79
C LEU A 45 -5.85 -0.75 3.90
N ILE A 46 -4.54 -0.56 3.73
CA ILE A 46 -3.67 0.04 4.76
C ILE A 46 -3.35 1.51 4.44
N ASP A 47 -3.52 1.93 3.19
CA ASP A 47 -3.28 3.30 2.76
C ASP A 47 -4.49 4.19 3.05
N VAL A 48 -4.22 5.41 3.50
CA VAL A 48 -5.22 6.43 3.77
C VAL A 48 -5.34 7.34 2.56
N ARG A 49 -6.31 7.05 1.71
CA ARG A 49 -6.62 7.86 0.54
C ARG A 49 -7.51 9.05 0.92
N PRO A 50 -7.25 10.28 0.45
CA PRO A 50 -8.05 11.46 0.81
C PRO A 50 -9.54 11.29 0.45
N GLU A 51 -9.84 10.51 -0.58
CA GLU A 51 -11.21 10.22 -1.00
C GLU A 51 -12.01 9.47 0.07
N TYR A 52 -11.37 8.64 0.90
CA TYR A 52 -12.05 7.93 1.99
C TYR A 52 -12.48 8.88 3.10
N LEU A 53 -11.64 9.89 3.39
CA LEU A 53 -11.96 10.91 4.37
C LEU A 53 -13.09 11.82 3.87
N ASN A 54 -13.04 12.21 2.58
CA ASN A 54 -14.07 13.03 1.97
C ASN A 54 -15.44 12.33 1.94
N ALA A 55 -15.47 11.03 1.63
CA ALA A 55 -16.72 10.26 1.68
C ALA A 55 -17.36 10.27 3.09
N GLY A 56 -16.54 10.26 4.14
CA GLY A 56 -17.03 10.42 5.51
C GLY A 56 -17.63 11.81 5.78
N TYR A 57 -17.00 12.87 5.27
CA TYR A 57 -17.55 14.23 5.38
C TYR A 57 -18.86 14.40 4.58
N ASP A 58 -18.94 13.79 3.40
CA ASP A 58 -20.15 13.81 2.57
C ASP A 58 -21.31 13.11 3.27
N GLU A 59 -21.05 11.97 3.92
CA GLU A 59 -22.05 11.24 4.71
C GLU A 59 -22.53 12.06 5.92
N VAL A 60 -21.61 12.73 6.63
CA VAL A 60 -21.96 13.64 7.72
C VAL A 60 -22.83 14.80 7.23
N ALA A 61 -22.49 15.39 6.09
CA ALA A 61 -23.27 16.46 5.49
C ALA A 61 -24.66 15.96 5.04
N ALA A 62 -24.75 14.75 4.48
CA ALA A 62 -26.01 14.16 4.02
C ALA A 62 -26.95 13.80 5.18
N THR A 63 -26.41 13.22 6.26
CA THR A 63 -27.22 12.69 7.38
C THR A 63 -27.47 13.73 8.48
N TYR A 64 -26.49 14.59 8.78
CA TYR A 64 -26.57 15.56 9.88
C TYR A 64 -26.63 17.02 9.40
N GLY A 65 -26.37 17.30 8.13
CA GLY A 65 -26.39 18.65 7.54
C GLY A 65 -25.14 19.48 7.85
N SER A 66 -24.57 19.37 9.04
CA SER A 66 -23.31 20.02 9.41
C SER A 66 -22.48 19.18 10.36
N PHE A 67 -21.17 19.45 10.37
CA PHE A 67 -20.26 18.77 11.28
C PHE A 67 -20.53 19.12 12.74
N ASP A 68 -20.92 20.37 13.05
CA ASP A 68 -21.31 20.77 14.41
C ASP A 68 -22.54 19.99 14.89
N ARG A 69 -23.49 19.71 13.99
CA ARG A 69 -24.67 18.92 14.32
C ARG A 69 -24.34 17.45 14.49
N TYR A 70 -23.37 16.92 13.74
CA TYR A 70 -22.83 15.58 14.00
C TYR A 70 -22.13 15.47 15.36
N LEU A 71 -21.36 16.49 15.76
CA LEU A 71 -20.76 16.54 17.10
C LEU A 71 -21.83 16.50 18.18
N GLN A 72 -22.90 17.29 18.04
CA GLN A 72 -23.98 17.35 19.02
C GLN A 72 -24.89 16.12 19.01
N ASP A 73 -25.47 15.79 17.86
CA ASP A 73 -26.52 14.77 17.74
C ASP A 73 -25.93 13.35 17.58
N GLY A 74 -24.75 13.22 16.96
CA GLY A 74 -24.09 11.94 16.69
C GLY A 74 -23.12 11.50 17.79
N LEU A 75 -22.39 12.46 18.39
CA LEU A 75 -21.37 12.18 19.40
C LEU A 75 -21.73 12.69 20.81
N GLY A 76 -22.82 13.44 20.96
CA GLY A 76 -23.26 13.98 22.25
C GLY A 76 -22.41 15.13 22.78
N ILE A 77 -21.54 15.71 21.95
CA ILE A 77 -20.61 16.78 22.33
C ILE A 77 -21.30 18.13 22.11
N ASP A 78 -21.57 18.82 23.21
CA ASP A 78 -22.16 20.16 23.16
C ASP A 78 -21.12 21.28 22.92
N ALA A 79 -21.60 22.51 22.71
CA ALA A 79 -20.73 23.65 22.42
C ALA A 79 -19.77 24.01 23.58
N ARG A 80 -20.13 23.71 24.83
CA ARG A 80 -19.28 23.96 26.00
C ARG A 80 -18.13 22.94 26.01
N GLU A 81 -18.45 21.67 25.81
CA GLU A 81 -17.47 20.60 25.75
C GLU A 81 -16.54 20.78 24.55
N LEU A 82 -17.06 21.11 23.37
CA LEU A 82 -16.26 21.41 22.18
C LEU A 82 -15.28 22.57 22.42
N LYS A 83 -15.71 23.63 23.12
CA LYS A 83 -14.84 24.75 23.48
C LYS A 83 -13.72 24.32 24.43
N GLN A 84 -14.03 23.44 25.39
CA GLN A 84 -13.06 22.91 26.34
C GLN A 84 -12.04 22.00 25.63
N LEU A 85 -12.50 21.07 24.78
CA LEU A 85 -11.65 20.22 23.95
C LEU A 85 -10.71 21.03 23.06
N LYS A 86 -11.23 22.08 22.40
CA LYS A 86 -10.41 23.00 21.59
C LYS A 86 -9.33 23.68 22.42
N LYS A 87 -9.65 24.12 23.64
CA LYS A 87 -8.67 24.73 24.54
C LYS A 87 -7.57 23.73 24.90
N ASP A 88 -7.93 22.49 25.20
CA ASP A 88 -6.97 21.49 25.69
C ASP A 88 -6.10 20.89 24.57
N LEU A 89 -6.62 20.81 23.34
CA LEU A 89 -5.93 20.21 22.18
C LEU A 89 -5.20 21.22 21.29
N LEU A 90 -5.66 22.48 21.22
CA LEU A 90 -5.10 23.51 20.32
C LEU A 90 -4.17 24.49 21.03
N LEU A 91 -4.08 24.45 22.36
CA LEU A 91 -3.12 25.22 23.15
C LEU A 91 -2.14 24.24 23.81
N GLY A 92 -1.32 23.58 22.99
CA GLY A 92 -0.11 22.90 23.45
C GLY A 92 0.97 23.89 23.84
#